data_AF-A0A8J2PG49-F1
#
_entry.id   AF-A0A8J2PG49-F1
#
_cell.length_a   1.000
_cell.length_b   1.000
_cell.length_c   1.000
_cell.angle_alpha   90.00
_cell.angle_beta   90.00
_cell.angle_gamma   90.00
#
_symmetry.space_group_name_H-M   'P 1'
#
loop_
_entity.id
_entity.type
_entity.pdbx_description
1 polymer ?
#
loop_
_entity_poly.entity_id
_entity_poly.type
_entity_poly.pdbx_seq_one_letter_code
_entity_poly.pdbx_strand_id
1 'polypeptide(L)' 'MRDRSKKNKWYYSGNEVEIVGNYKYLGITFHRNGGFNKHWMETKKKTNAAVEILINTLVSTKTNNIDIILRLFYSL' A
#
# COMPACT_ATOMS: atom_id res chain seq x y z
N MET A 1 14.08 5.28 39.87
CA MET A 1 13.09 6.15 39.20
C MET A 1 13.62 6.45 37.81
N ARG A 2 13.03 5.87 36.74
CA ARG A 2 13.53 6.07 35.37
C ARG A 2 13.01 7.39 34.83
N ASP A 3 13.95 8.26 34.51
CA ASP A 3 13.78 9.56 33.87
C ASP A 3 12.97 9.39 32.57
N ARG A 4 11.79 10.03 32.52
CA ARG A 4 10.93 10.00 31.33
C ARG A 4 11.60 10.94 30.34
N SER A 5 12.23 10.37 29.31
CA SER A 5 12.79 11.14 28.20
C SER A 5 11.81 12.22 27.77
N LYS A 6 12.28 13.47 27.75
CA LYS A 6 11.54 14.64 27.28
C LYS A 6 10.92 14.30 25.92
N LYS A 7 9.61 14.04 25.88
CA LYS A 7 8.87 13.89 24.63
C LYS A 7 8.89 15.26 23.96
N ASN A 8 9.69 15.41 22.91
CA ASN A 8 9.67 16.62 22.10
C ASN A 8 8.24 16.83 21.59
N LYS A 9 7.62 17.94 21.99
CA LYS A 9 6.31 18.36 21.52
C LYS A 9 6.49 19.03 20.17
N TRP A 10 5.76 18.57 19.16
CA TRP A 10 5.81 19.12 17.81
C TRP A 10 4.51 19.88 17.57
N TYR A 11 4.61 21.03 16.90
CA TYR A 11 3.45 21.87 16.60
C TYR A 11 3.37 22.10 15.09
N TYR A 12 2.16 22.06 14.54
CA TYR A 12 1.88 22.39 13.14
C TYR A 12 0.69 23.35 13.09
N SER A 13 0.90 24.52 12.50
CA SER A 13 -0.12 25.60 12.43
C SER A 13 -0.72 25.95 13.80
N GLY A 14 0.10 26.00 14.85
CA GLY A 14 -0.33 26.35 16.21
C GLY A 14 -0.97 25.20 17.01
N ASN A 15 -1.23 24.04 16.39
CA ASN A 15 -1.79 22.87 17.05
C ASN A 15 -0.70 21.87 17.44
N GLU A 16 -0.79 21.28 18.64
CA GLU A 16 0.11 20.19 19.07
C GLU A 16 -0.16 18.95 18.21
N VAL A 17 0.88 18.42 17.58
CA VAL A 17 0.80 17.24 16.72
C VAL A 17 1.06 16.00 17.55
N GLU A 18 0.12 15.06 17.52
CA GLU A 18 0.27 13.76 18.17
C GLU A 18 1.19 12.86 17.35
N ILE A 19 2.32 12.43 17.93
CA ILE A 19 3.17 11.41 17.32
C ILE A 19 2.53 10.05 17.58
N VAL A 20 1.80 9.54 16.59
CA VAL A 20 1.26 8.17 16.60
C VAL A 20 2.27 7.17 16.02
N GLY A 21 2.43 6.03 16.69
CA GLY A 21 3.34 4.97 16.22
C GLY A 21 2.84 4.23 14.97
N ASN A 22 1.52 4.21 14.77
CA ASN A 22 0.85 3.62 13.62
C ASN A 22 -0.20 4.62 13.12
N TYR A 23 -0.13 5.01 11.84
CA TYR A 23 -1.07 5.93 11.22
C TYR A 23 -1.68 5.29 9.98
N LYS A 24 -3.01 5.34 9.82
CA LYS A 24 -3.70 4.81 8.63
C LYS A 24 -4.16 5.97 7.76
N TYR A 25 -3.68 6.01 6.53
CA TYR A 25 -4.05 7.04 5.54
C TYR A 25 -4.40 6.39 4.21
N LEU A 26 -5.57 6.72 3.67
CA LEU A 26 -6.08 6.16 2.41
C LEU A 26 -6.00 4.62 2.34
N GLY A 27 -6.24 3.94 3.47
CA GLY A 27 -6.17 2.48 3.57
C GLY A 27 -4.77 1.91 3.80
N ILE A 28 -3.72 2.72 3.72
CA ILE A 28 -2.32 2.33 3.94
C ILE A 28 -1.96 2.55 5.40
N THR A 29 -1.47 1.51 6.08
CA THR A 29 -0.98 1.62 7.47
C THR A 29 0.51 1.91 7.48
N PHE A 30 0.87 3.09 7.95
CA PHE A 30 2.23 3.54 8.16
C PHE A 30 2.66 3.18 9.57
N HIS A 31 3.61 2.25 9.68
CA HIS A 31 4.25 1.90 10.93
C HIS A 31 5.54 2.70 11.11
N ARG A 32 5.80 3.16 12.33
CA ARG A 32 7.00 3.92 12.72
C ARG A 32 8.33 3.27 12.29
N ASN A 33 8.37 1.95 12.13
CA ASN A 33 9.59 1.19 11.75
C ASN A 33 9.62 0.73 10.28
N GLY A 34 9.00 1.47 9.34
CA GLY A 34 9.19 1.21 7.90
C GLY A 34 8.11 0.36 7.23
N GLY A 35 6.85 0.48 7.68
CA GLY A 35 5.71 -0.25 7.10
C GLY A 35 5.45 0.01 5.61
N PHE A 36 6.04 1.06 5.04
CA PHE A 36 5.87 1.39 3.62
C PHE A 36 6.56 0.39 2.69
N ASN A 37 7.78 -0.06 2.99
CA ASN A 37 8.46 -1.06 2.16
C ASN A 37 7.74 -2.40 2.17
N LYS A 38 7.19 -2.80 3.33
CA LYS A 38 6.39 -4.02 3.44
C LYS A 38 5.10 -3.90 2.63
N HIS A 39 4.38 -2.78 2.76
CA HIS A 39 3.19 -2.51 1.97
C HIS A 39 3.49 -2.50 0.46
N TRP A 40 4.59 -1.85 0.06
CA TRP A 40 5.05 -1.84 -1.33
C TRP A 40 5.33 -3.25 -1.86
N MET A 41 6.03 -4.09 -1.09
CA MET A 41 6.29 -5.48 -1.46
C MET A 41 5.00 -6.31 -1.58
N GLU A 42 4.06 -6.13 -0.64
CA GLU A 42 2.76 -6.81 -0.68
C GLU A 42 1.92 -6.39 -1.88
N THR A 43 1.86 -5.09 -2.16
CA THR A 43 1.16 -4.54 -3.33
C THR A 43 1.79 -5.05 -4.62
N LYS A 44 3.13 -5.00 -4.74
CA LYS A 44 3.85 -5.55 -5.89
C LYS A 44 3.55 -7.04 -6.09
N LYS A 45 3.53 -7.84 -5.01
CA LYS A 45 3.22 -9.27 -5.09
C LYS A 45 1.80 -9.52 -5.60
N LYS A 46 0.81 -8.76 -5.11
CA LYS A 46 -0.58 -8.85 -5.59
C LYS A 46 -0.69 -8.47 -7.07
N THR A 47 -0.05 -7.38 -7.47
CA THR A 47 -0.04 -6.95 -8.88
C THR A 47 0.59 -8.00 -9.78
N ASN A 48 1.74 -8.57 -9.40
CA ASN A 48 2.38 -9.63 -10.19
C ASN A 48 1.48 -10.85 -10.36
N ALA A 49 0.81 -11.30 -9.28
CA ALA A 49 -0.13 -12.42 -9.38
C ALA A 49 -1.32 -12.11 -10.31
N ALA A 50 -1.88 -10.90 -10.23
CA ALA A 50 -2.95 -10.49 -11.13
C ALA A 50 -2.49 -10.44 -12.60
N VAL A 51 -1.27 -9.95 -12.86
CA VAL A 51 -0.67 -9.91 -14.20
C VAL A 51 -0.43 -11.31 -14.75
N GLU A 52 0.07 -12.25 -13.95
CA GLU A 52 0.26 -13.65 -14.38
C GLU A 52 -1.07 -14.30 -14.78
N ILE A 53 -2.14 -14.10 -13.99
CA ILE A 53 -3.48 -14.58 -14.34
C ILE A 53 -3.96 -13.96 -15.65
N LEU A 54 -3.71 -12.67 -15.86
CA LEU A 54 -4.04 -11.96 -17.09
C LEU A 54 -3.28 -12.48 -18.30
N ILE A 55 -1.98 -12.73 -18.17
CA ILE A 55 -1.16 -13.30 -19.25
C ILE A 55 -1.66 -14.71 -19.61
N ASN A 56 -1.94 -15.55 -18.60
CA ASN A 56 -2.44 -16.90 -18.83
C ASN A 56 -3.82 -16.90 -19.51
N THR A 57 -4.72 -15.98 -19.10
CA THR A 57 -6.02 -15.81 -19.75
C THR A 57 -5.88 -15.26 -21.16
N LEU A 58 -4.96 -14.33 -21.41
CA LEU A 58 -4.68 -13.81 -22.75
C LEU A 58 -4.14 -14.89 -23.71
N VAL A 59 -3.16 -15.67 -23.26
CA VAL A 59 -2.56 -16.75 -24.06
C VAL A 59 -3.60 -17.81 -24.38
N SER A 60 -4.44 -18.19 -23.41
CA SER A 60 -5.51 -19.19 -23.62
C SER A 60 -6.64 -18.71 -24.51
N THR A 61 -7.00 -17.42 -24.43
CA THR A 61 -8.11 -16.84 -25.21
C THR A 61 -7.67 -16.31 -26.59
N LYS A 62 -6.37 -16.18 -26.85
CA LYS A 62 -5.79 -15.64 -28.10
C LYS A 62 -6.43 -14.31 -28.55
N THR A 63 -6.88 -13.49 -27.61
CA THR A 63 -7.45 -12.17 -27.93
C THR A 63 -6.39 -11.10 -27.79
N ASN A 64 -6.28 -10.21 -28.78
CA ASN A 64 -5.49 -8.99 -28.69
C ASN A 64 -6.38 -7.76 -28.40
N ASN A 65 -7.62 -7.97 -27.94
CA ASN A 65 -8.57 -6.89 -27.74
C ASN A 65 -8.39 -6.28 -26.35
N ILE A 66 -7.99 -5.00 -26.33
CA ILE A 66 -7.66 -4.24 -25.12
C ILE A 66 -8.86 -4.08 -24.18
N ASP A 67 -10.10 -4.03 -24.70
CA ASP A 67 -11.30 -3.90 -23.87
C ASP A 67 -11.56 -5.16 -23.04
N ILE A 68 -11.24 -6.34 -23.58
CA ILE A 68 -11.38 -7.62 -22.88
C ILE A 68 -10.32 -7.71 -21.77
N ILE A 69 -9.09 -7.27 -22.07
CA ILE A 69 -7.99 -7.21 -21.10
C ILE A 69 -8.35 -6.31 -19.92
N LEU A 70 -8.88 -5.12 -20.20
CA LEU A 70 -9.29 -4.18 -19.15
C LEU A 70 -10.43 -4.74 -18.30
N ARG A 71 -11.43 -5.39 -18.91
CA ARG A 71 -12.51 -6.07 -18.16
C ARG A 71 -11.98 -7.18 -17.26
N LEU A 72 -11.03 -7.98 -17.74
CA LEU A 72 -10.38 -9.02 -16.93
C LEU A 72 -9.59 -8.41 -15.76
N PHE A 73 -8.86 -7.32 -16.01
CA PHE A 73 -8.13 -6.61 -14.96
C PHE A 73 -9.05 -6.05 -13.86
N TYR A 74 -10.18 -5.43 -14.23
CA TYR A 74 -11.13 -4.89 -13.26
C TYR A 74 -11.96 -5.97 -12.53
N SER A 75 -11.97 -7.21 -13.02
CA SER A 75 -12.68 -8.34 -12.39
C SER A 75 -11.85 -9.08 -11.33
N LEU A 76 -10.54 -8.83 -11.28
CA LEU A 76 -9.57 -9.37 -10.31
C LEU A 76 -9.48 -8.48 -9.05
#